data_AF-A0A968RFK3-F1
#
_entry.id   AF-A0A968RFK3-F1
#
_cell.length_a   1.000
_cell.length_b   1.000
_cell.length_c   1.000
_cell.angle_alpha   90.00
_cell.angle_beta   90.00
_cell.angle_gamma   90.00
#
_symmetry.space_group_name_H-M   'P 1'
#
loop_
_entity.id
_entity.type
_entity.pdbx_description
1 polymer ?
#
loop_
_entity_poly.entity_id
_entity_poly.type
_entity_poly.pdbx_seq_one_letter_code
_entity_poly.pdbx_strand_id
1 'polypeptide(L)'
;MAKARSIPPTDPLYPQAQQDIERWSLTILDIANGRAARGDFQGAIGAARLMPDANKQVFNQSQEAIAQWQQLAKQQQANAAVLAAAKKEVKRGVASSYSQAIQKASTIEPNEPLHQEAQQSIGEWSESILKIAQLRASQGRLKDAVAAASLVPADTKSYDLAQKAIAGWKTKLQDRKKN
;
A
#
# COMPACT_ATOMS: atom_id res chain seq x y z
N MET A 1 -34.90 -12.44 0.30
CA MET A 1 -34.80 -11.61 1.53
C MET A 1 -35.97 -10.64 1.74
N ALA A 2 -36.81 -10.37 0.72
CA ALA A 2 -38.02 -9.55 0.89
C ALA A 2 -39.05 -10.15 1.88
N LYS A 3 -39.14 -11.48 1.99
CA LYS A 3 -40.19 -12.17 2.78
C LYS A 3 -40.11 -11.95 4.30
N ALA A 4 -38.92 -11.77 4.88
CA ALA A 4 -38.78 -11.54 6.33
C ALA A 4 -39.13 -10.09 6.74
N ARG A 5 -38.91 -9.11 5.83
CA ARG A 5 -39.24 -7.69 6.07
C ARG A 5 -40.74 -7.38 5.94
N SER A 6 -41.50 -8.27 5.30
CA SER A 6 -42.92 -8.08 5.01
C SER A 6 -43.86 -8.70 6.04
N ILE A 7 -43.35 -9.24 7.15
CA ILE A 7 -44.17 -9.84 8.19
C ILE A 7 -44.86 -8.72 9.01
N PRO A 8 -46.20 -8.63 9.01
CA PRO A 8 -46.91 -7.59 9.76
C PRO A 8 -46.65 -7.70 11.27
N PRO A 9 -46.70 -6.60 12.03
CA PRO A 9 -46.57 -6.64 13.50
C PRO A 9 -47.62 -7.51 14.21
N THR A 10 -48.74 -7.81 13.52
CA THR A 10 -49.82 -8.67 14.01
C THR A 10 -49.58 -10.15 13.77
N ASP A 11 -48.52 -10.53 13.05
CA ASP A 11 -48.19 -11.91 12.74
C ASP A 11 -47.42 -12.57 13.89
N PRO A 12 -47.79 -13.78 14.34
CA PRO A 12 -47.10 -14.50 15.42
C PRO A 12 -45.59 -14.71 15.20
N LEU A 13 -45.13 -14.73 13.93
CA LEU A 13 -43.70 -14.90 13.60
C LEU A 13 -42.91 -13.59 13.65
N TYR A 14 -43.54 -12.44 13.86
CA TYR A 14 -42.89 -11.14 13.88
C TYR A 14 -41.70 -11.05 14.84
N PRO A 15 -41.78 -11.52 16.11
CA PRO A 15 -40.64 -11.46 17.03
C PRO A 15 -39.43 -12.26 16.55
N GLN A 16 -39.65 -13.46 16.00
CA GLN A 16 -38.58 -14.30 15.45
C GLN A 16 -37.93 -13.64 14.23
N ALA A 17 -38.74 -13.05 13.34
CA ALA A 17 -38.25 -12.38 12.16
C ALA A 17 -37.39 -11.15 12.51
N GLN A 18 -37.73 -10.40 13.56
CA GLN A 18 -36.90 -9.28 14.03
C GLN A 18 -35.56 -9.76 14.59
N GLN A 19 -35.55 -10.83 15.38
CA GLN A 19 -34.30 -11.44 15.89
C GLN A 19 -33.41 -11.94 14.76
N ASP A 20 -33.99 -12.59 13.76
CA ASP A 20 -33.25 -13.04 12.58
C ASP A 20 -32.64 -11.83 11.86
N ILE A 21 -33.43 -10.79 11.59
CA ILE A 21 -32.94 -9.57 10.94
C ILE A 21 -31.77 -8.95 11.71
N GLU A 22 -31.84 -8.88 13.04
CA GLU A 22 -30.76 -8.37 13.86
C GLU A 22 -29.48 -9.20 13.73
N ARG A 23 -29.60 -10.53 13.86
CA ARG A 23 -28.45 -11.45 13.72
C ARG A 23 -27.81 -11.37 12.33
N TRP A 24 -28.63 -11.34 11.29
CA TRP A 24 -28.17 -11.19 9.91
C TRP A 24 -27.50 -9.83 9.68
N SER A 25 -28.01 -8.75 10.27
CA SER A 25 -27.40 -7.41 10.19
C SER A 25 -25.99 -7.42 10.75
N LEU A 26 -25.78 -8.00 11.94
CA LEU A 26 -24.46 -8.13 12.55
C LEU A 26 -23.50 -8.96 11.68
N THR A 27 -24.00 -10.03 11.07
CA THR A 27 -23.21 -10.89 10.17
C THR A 27 -22.78 -10.15 8.91
N ILE A 28 -23.66 -9.34 8.32
CA ILE A 28 -23.32 -8.51 7.14
C ILE A 28 -22.24 -7.50 7.49
N LEU A 29 -22.35 -6.84 8.66
CA LEU A 29 -21.37 -5.87 9.11
C LEU A 29 -20.00 -6.51 9.32
N ASP A 30 -19.95 -7.68 9.96
CA ASP A 30 -18.71 -8.44 10.19
C ASP A 30 -18.03 -8.85 8.87
N ILE A 31 -18.81 -9.39 7.91
CA ILE A 31 -18.28 -9.74 6.58
C ILE A 31 -17.71 -8.51 5.87
N ALA A 32 -18.43 -7.38 5.91
CA ALA A 32 -18.00 -6.15 5.28
C ALA A 32 -16.70 -5.62 5.91
N ASN A 33 -16.62 -5.59 7.24
CA ASN A 33 -15.42 -5.21 7.99
C ASN A 33 -14.23 -6.12 7.67
N GLY A 34 -14.44 -7.44 7.63
CA GLY A 34 -13.38 -8.41 7.30
C GLY A 34 -12.86 -8.27 5.86
N ARG A 35 -13.69 -7.82 4.91
CA ARG A 35 -13.24 -7.45 3.56
C ARG A 35 -12.40 -6.17 3.58
N ALA A 36 -12.89 -5.12 4.24
CA ALA A 36 -12.18 -3.84 4.34
C ALA A 36 -10.82 -3.99 5.03
N ALA A 37 -10.74 -4.80 6.09
CA ALA A 37 -9.50 -5.10 6.81
C ALA A 37 -8.42 -5.76 5.92
N ARG A 38 -8.84 -6.46 4.86
CA ARG A 38 -7.94 -7.05 3.85
C ARG A 38 -7.68 -6.12 2.66
N GLY A 39 -8.18 -4.88 2.69
CA GLY A 39 -8.08 -3.91 1.60
C GLY A 39 -9.06 -4.15 0.45
N ASP A 40 -10.02 -5.08 0.57
CA ASP A 40 -11.11 -5.29 -0.38
C ASP A 40 -12.24 -4.28 -0.10
N PHE A 41 -11.97 -3.00 -0.32
CA PHE A 41 -12.94 -1.93 -0.04
C PHE A 41 -14.17 -2.01 -0.93
N GLN A 42 -14.02 -2.40 -2.20
CA GLN A 42 -15.16 -2.56 -3.12
C GLN A 42 -16.08 -3.71 -2.68
N GLY A 43 -15.51 -4.86 -2.31
CA GLY A 43 -16.29 -5.97 -1.76
C GLY A 43 -16.91 -5.64 -0.40
N ALA A 44 -16.22 -4.88 0.45
CA ALA A 44 -16.76 -4.40 1.72
C ALA A 44 -17.99 -3.50 1.52
N ILE A 45 -17.91 -2.53 0.60
CA ILE A 45 -19.04 -1.68 0.21
C ILE A 45 -20.19 -2.53 -0.34
N GLY A 46 -19.89 -3.50 -1.21
CA GLY A 46 -20.88 -4.41 -1.77
C GLY A 46 -21.62 -5.20 -0.70
N ALA A 47 -20.90 -5.75 0.29
CA ALA A 47 -21.49 -6.47 1.42
C ALA A 47 -22.34 -5.54 2.29
N ALA A 48 -21.81 -4.38 2.71
CA ALA A 48 -22.51 -3.42 3.55
C ALA A 48 -23.80 -2.88 2.90
N ARG A 49 -23.86 -2.75 1.57
CA ARG A 49 -25.10 -2.37 0.86
C ARG A 49 -26.25 -3.37 1.00
N LEU A 50 -25.98 -4.61 1.41
CA LEU A 50 -27.01 -5.61 1.69
C LEU A 50 -27.68 -5.41 3.06
N MET A 51 -27.16 -4.51 3.90
CA MET A 51 -27.64 -4.23 5.24
C MET A 51 -29.13 -3.85 5.24
N PRO A 52 -29.99 -4.52 6.04
CA PRO A 52 -31.36 -4.09 6.23
C PRO A 52 -31.47 -2.82 7.06
N ASP A 53 -32.47 -2.01 6.74
CA ASP A 53 -32.78 -0.74 7.38
C ASP A 53 -33.68 -0.86 8.62
N ALA A 54 -33.90 -2.11 9.08
CA ALA A 54 -34.74 -2.45 10.22
C ALA A 54 -34.07 -2.11 11.56
N ASN A 55 -32.77 -2.40 11.70
CA ASN A 55 -31.98 -1.93 12.84
C ASN A 55 -31.29 -0.62 12.44
N LYS A 56 -31.87 0.52 12.84
CA LYS A 56 -31.36 1.85 12.45
C LYS A 56 -29.93 2.11 12.92
N GLN A 57 -29.53 1.59 14.09
CA GLN A 57 -28.18 1.78 14.60
C GLN A 57 -27.15 1.08 13.71
N VAL A 58 -27.33 -0.23 13.45
CA VAL A 58 -26.41 -1.03 12.62
C VAL A 58 -26.44 -0.55 11.16
N PHE A 59 -27.61 -0.13 10.67
CA PHE A 59 -27.74 0.49 9.35
C PHE A 59 -26.92 1.78 9.24
N ASN A 60 -27.02 2.70 10.20
CA ASN A 60 -26.26 3.95 10.20
C ASN A 60 -24.75 3.69 10.25
N GLN A 61 -24.30 2.77 11.11
CA GLN A 61 -22.90 2.33 11.15
C GLN A 61 -22.43 1.81 9.79
N SER A 62 -23.27 1.03 9.10
CA SER A 62 -22.97 0.51 7.77
C SER A 62 -22.84 1.62 6.72
N GLN A 63 -23.70 2.66 6.78
CA GLN A 63 -23.61 3.80 5.87
C GLN A 63 -22.34 4.63 6.10
N GLU A 64 -21.97 4.86 7.35
CA GLU A 64 -20.72 5.53 7.72
C GLU A 64 -19.49 4.76 7.20
N ALA A 65 -19.48 3.44 7.42
CA ALA A 65 -18.42 2.56 6.91
C ALA A 65 -18.33 2.60 5.38
N ILE A 66 -19.46 2.58 4.66
CA ILE A 66 -19.49 2.72 3.21
C ILE A 66 -18.85 4.03 2.77
N ALA A 67 -19.17 5.15 3.40
CA ALA A 67 -18.61 6.45 3.05
C ALA A 67 -17.08 6.48 3.25
N GLN A 68 -16.59 5.91 4.35
CA GLN A 68 -15.15 5.78 4.62
C GLN A 68 -14.45 4.90 3.58
N TRP A 69 -14.99 3.70 3.30
CA TRP A 69 -14.39 2.77 2.34
C TRP A 69 -14.43 3.30 0.90
N GLN A 70 -15.41 4.14 0.55
CA GLN A 70 -15.41 4.81 -0.75
C GLN A 70 -14.21 5.74 -0.90
N GLN A 71 -13.87 6.50 0.15
CA GLN A 71 -12.67 7.34 0.15
C GLN A 71 -11.39 6.50 0.07
N LEU A 72 -11.30 5.44 0.88
CA LEU A 72 -10.13 4.54 0.86
C LEU A 72 -9.99 3.84 -0.49
N ALA A 73 -11.07 3.39 -1.12
CA ALA A 73 -11.01 2.78 -2.44
C ALA A 73 -10.51 3.76 -3.51
N LYS A 74 -10.96 5.02 -3.45
CA LYS A 74 -10.47 6.07 -4.36
C LYS A 74 -8.98 6.33 -4.16
N GLN A 75 -8.54 6.42 -2.90
CA GLN A 75 -7.13 6.61 -2.57
C GLN A 75 -6.28 5.41 -2.98
N GLN A 76 -6.76 4.19 -2.75
CA GLN A 76 -6.12 2.95 -3.20
C GLN A 76 -5.93 2.92 -4.71
N GLN A 77 -6.93 3.36 -5.48
CA GLN A 77 -6.82 3.46 -6.93
C GLN A 77 -5.78 4.50 -7.36
N ALA A 78 -5.74 5.66 -6.70
CA ALA A 78 -4.73 6.68 -6.97
C ALA A 78 -3.31 6.15 -6.66
N ASN A 79 -3.13 5.50 -5.51
CA ASN A 79 -1.85 4.94 -5.09
C ASN A 79 -1.41 3.78 -5.99
N ALA A 80 -2.34 2.97 -6.48
CA ALA A 80 -2.05 1.93 -7.47
C ALA A 80 -1.52 2.54 -8.77
N ALA A 81 -2.08 3.68 -9.21
CA ALA A 81 -1.59 4.40 -10.38
C ALA A 81 -0.19 4.98 -10.16
N VAL A 82 0.09 5.52 -8.96
CA VAL A 82 1.43 5.99 -8.57
C VAL A 82 2.45 4.85 -8.64
N LEU A 83 2.15 3.70 -8.03
CA LEU A 83 3.05 2.54 -8.06
C LEU A 83 3.24 1.99 -9.47
N ALA A 84 2.18 1.92 -10.27
CA ALA A 84 2.28 1.49 -11.66
C ALA A 84 3.15 2.44 -12.50
N ALA A 85 3.03 3.75 -12.29
CA ALA A 85 3.88 4.74 -12.95
C ALA A 85 5.34 4.61 -12.51
N ALA A 86 5.60 4.49 -11.20
CA ALA A 86 6.94 4.29 -10.66
C ALA A 86 7.60 3.02 -11.23
N LYS A 87 6.88 1.89 -11.26
CA LYS A 87 7.37 0.62 -11.83
C LYS A 87 7.74 0.76 -13.31
N LYS A 88 7.03 1.58 -14.10
CA LYS A 88 7.33 1.82 -15.52
C LYS A 88 8.59 2.67 -15.74
N GLU A 89 8.99 3.49 -14.77
CA GLU A 89 10.19 4.32 -14.90
C GLU A 89 11.48 3.51 -14.75
N VAL A 90 11.42 2.40 -14.01
CA VAL A 90 12.56 1.54 -13.72
C VAL A 90 13.18 0.98 -15.00
N LYS A 91 14.47 1.29 -15.20
CA LYS A 91 15.29 0.78 -16.31
C LYS A 91 16.48 0.02 -15.74
N ARG A 92 16.62 -1.25 -16.16
CA ARG A 92 17.71 -2.13 -15.71
C ARG A 92 19.08 -1.47 -15.93
N GLY A 93 19.90 -1.45 -14.87
CA GLY A 93 21.26 -0.89 -14.91
C GLY A 93 21.34 0.65 -14.79
N VAL A 94 20.21 1.35 -14.79
CA VAL A 94 20.14 2.82 -14.71
C VAL A 94 19.73 3.24 -13.29
N ALA A 95 20.70 3.40 -12.39
CA ALA A 95 20.44 3.72 -10.97
C ALA A 95 19.51 4.93 -10.75
N SER A 96 19.60 5.98 -11.58
CA SER A 96 18.72 7.15 -11.49
C SER A 96 17.26 6.83 -11.76
N SER A 97 16.95 5.84 -12.59
CA SER A 97 15.57 5.44 -12.87
C SER A 97 14.90 4.77 -11.67
N TYR A 98 15.65 3.96 -10.92
CA TYR A 98 15.21 3.40 -9.65
C TYR A 98 14.99 4.50 -8.61
N SER A 99 15.88 5.50 -8.55
CA SER A 99 15.73 6.64 -7.63
C SER A 99 14.48 7.47 -7.94
N GLN A 100 14.17 7.71 -9.21
CA GLN A 100 12.93 8.38 -9.63
C GLN A 100 11.69 7.58 -9.26
N ALA A 101 11.72 6.26 -9.47
CA ALA A 101 10.63 5.36 -9.06
C ALA A 101 10.41 5.40 -7.53
N ILE A 102 11.49 5.37 -6.75
CA ILE A 102 11.44 5.53 -5.29
C ILE A 102 10.77 6.85 -4.91
N GLN A 103 11.22 7.97 -5.48
CA GLN A 103 10.65 9.30 -5.17
C GLN A 103 9.13 9.34 -5.39
N LYS A 104 8.63 8.64 -6.41
CA LYS A 104 7.18 8.52 -6.67
C LYS A 104 6.48 7.60 -5.67
N ALA A 105 7.04 6.43 -5.39
CA ALA A 105 6.44 5.53 -4.40
C ALA A 105 6.44 6.13 -2.98
N SER A 106 7.43 6.95 -2.65
CA SER A 106 7.54 7.65 -1.36
C SER A 106 6.46 8.71 -1.14
N THR A 107 5.67 9.08 -2.15
CA THR A 107 4.52 9.99 -1.94
C THR A 107 3.30 9.29 -1.35
N ILE A 108 3.34 7.97 -1.19
CA ILE A 108 2.27 7.19 -0.55
C ILE A 108 2.53 7.18 0.96
N GLU A 109 1.69 7.88 1.71
CA GLU A 109 1.91 8.13 3.14
C GLU A 109 1.57 6.90 4.03
N PRO A 110 2.12 6.77 5.25
CA PRO A 110 1.99 5.58 6.11
C PRO A 110 0.58 5.05 6.39
N ASN A 111 -0.42 5.92 6.36
CA ASN A 111 -1.82 5.57 6.65
C ASN A 111 -2.67 5.39 5.39
N GLU A 112 -2.06 5.46 4.21
CA GLU A 112 -2.78 5.31 2.96
C GLU A 112 -2.79 3.85 2.48
N PRO A 113 -3.82 3.45 1.73
CA PRO A 113 -3.82 2.16 1.07
C PRO A 113 -2.58 1.99 0.17
N LEU A 114 -2.02 0.78 0.16
CA LEU A 114 -0.82 0.39 -0.60
C LEU A 114 0.51 0.97 -0.08
N HIS A 115 0.55 1.66 1.06
CA HIS A 115 1.82 2.12 1.64
C HIS A 115 2.81 0.97 1.87
N GLN A 116 2.36 -0.17 2.39
CA GLN A 116 3.23 -1.32 2.60
C GLN A 116 3.84 -1.86 1.29
N GLU A 117 3.06 -1.89 0.20
CA GLU A 117 3.57 -2.28 -1.13
C GLU A 117 4.57 -1.26 -1.68
N ALA A 118 4.31 0.03 -1.44
CA ALA A 118 5.24 1.10 -1.79
C ALA A 118 6.58 0.93 -1.07
N GLN A 119 6.55 0.69 0.25
CA GLN A 119 7.76 0.46 1.06
C GLN A 119 8.55 -0.78 0.62
N GLN A 120 7.85 -1.86 0.26
CA GLN A 120 8.50 -3.05 -0.32
C GLN A 120 9.22 -2.71 -1.63
N SER A 121 8.53 -2.01 -2.54
CA SER A 121 9.11 -1.58 -3.82
C SER A 121 10.32 -0.65 -3.62
N ILE A 122 10.23 0.30 -2.68
CA ILE A 122 11.32 1.21 -2.31
C ILE A 122 12.54 0.42 -1.83
N GLY A 123 12.34 -0.60 -0.98
CA GLY A 123 13.41 -1.47 -0.51
C GLY A 123 14.12 -2.20 -1.66
N GLU A 124 13.36 -2.85 -2.54
CA GLU A 124 13.89 -3.59 -3.69
C GLU A 124 14.65 -2.70 -4.68
N TRP A 125 14.13 -1.51 -4.96
CA TRP A 125 14.79 -0.54 -5.84
C TRP A 125 16.06 0.01 -5.21
N SER A 126 16.06 0.24 -3.91
CA SER A 126 17.25 0.70 -3.16
C SER A 126 18.36 -0.34 -3.18
N GLU A 127 18.01 -1.63 -3.00
CA GLU A 127 18.96 -2.73 -3.17
C GLU A 127 19.50 -2.80 -4.60
N SER A 128 18.65 -2.56 -5.60
CA SER A 128 19.06 -2.54 -7.02
C SER A 128 20.05 -1.41 -7.32
N ILE A 129 19.82 -0.21 -6.77
CA ILE A 129 20.76 0.92 -6.86
C ILE A 129 22.12 0.53 -6.27
N LEU A 130 22.13 -0.07 -5.08
CA LEU A 130 23.36 -0.52 -4.42
C LEU A 130 24.11 -1.57 -5.26
N LYS A 131 23.41 -2.56 -5.82
CA LYS A 131 24.00 -3.57 -6.71
C LYS A 131 24.62 -2.94 -7.96
N ILE A 132 23.94 -1.96 -8.58
CA ILE A 132 24.48 -1.21 -9.73
C ILE A 132 25.74 -0.45 -9.33
N ALA A 133 25.74 0.20 -8.16
CA ALA A 133 26.90 0.91 -7.65
C ALA A 133 28.10 -0.01 -7.45
N GLN A 134 27.88 -1.17 -6.82
CA GLN A 134 28.92 -2.18 -6.60
C GLN A 134 29.49 -2.73 -7.92
N LEU A 135 28.64 -2.99 -8.91
CA LEU A 135 29.07 -3.41 -10.25
C LEU A 135 29.94 -2.36 -10.94
N ARG A 136 29.58 -1.07 -10.85
CA ARG A 136 30.41 0.01 -11.40
C ARG A 136 31.77 0.06 -10.70
N ALA A 137 31.80 -0.15 -9.37
CA ALA A 137 33.04 -0.16 -8.62
C ALA A 137 33.96 -1.32 -9.00
N SER A 138 33.41 -2.53 -9.21
CA SER A 138 34.20 -3.69 -9.64
C SER A 138 34.79 -3.53 -11.04
N GLN A 139 34.14 -2.73 -11.90
CA GLN A 139 34.65 -2.30 -13.20
C GLN A 139 35.68 -1.16 -13.11
N GLY A 140 36.11 -0.77 -11.92
CA GLY A 140 37.05 0.33 -11.70
C GLY A 140 36.45 1.74 -11.84
N ARG A 141 35.15 1.85 -12.15
CA ARG A 141 34.41 3.11 -12.32
C ARG A 141 33.96 3.68 -10.98
N LEU A 142 34.92 3.96 -10.11
CA LEU A 142 34.66 4.37 -8.72
C LEU A 142 33.84 5.67 -8.60
N LYS A 143 34.02 6.64 -9.51
CA LYS A 143 33.21 7.87 -9.53
C LYS A 143 31.73 7.57 -9.79
N ASP A 144 31.45 6.73 -10.78
CA ASP A 144 30.09 6.34 -11.16
C ASP A 144 29.42 5.43 -10.11
N ALA A 145 30.23 4.66 -9.38
CA ALA A 145 29.79 3.85 -8.25
C ALA A 145 29.33 4.74 -7.09
N VAL A 146 30.14 5.73 -6.70
CA VAL A 146 29.76 6.71 -5.67
C VAL A 146 28.47 7.42 -6.07
N ALA A 147 28.39 7.93 -7.30
CA ALA A 147 27.19 8.61 -7.79
C ALA A 147 25.94 7.72 -7.75
N ALA A 148 26.05 6.43 -8.08
CA ALA A 148 24.94 5.50 -7.96
C ALA A 148 24.55 5.24 -6.50
N ALA A 149 25.50 4.90 -5.64
CA ALA A 149 25.23 4.57 -4.23
C ALA A 149 24.63 5.76 -3.46
N SER A 150 24.97 7.00 -3.83
CA SER A 150 24.37 8.20 -3.24
C SER A 150 22.87 8.37 -3.53
N LEU A 151 22.31 7.58 -4.46
CA LEU A 151 20.88 7.57 -4.75
C LEU A 151 20.09 6.60 -3.85
N VAL A 152 20.77 5.83 -2.99
CA VAL A 152 20.10 4.96 -2.01
C VAL A 152 19.49 5.85 -0.92
N PRO A 153 18.16 5.78 -0.67
CA PRO A 153 17.50 6.61 0.33
C PRO A 153 17.85 6.23 1.76
N ALA A 154 17.83 7.21 2.67
CA ALA A 154 18.26 7.08 4.07
C ALA A 154 17.37 6.20 4.94
N ASP A 155 16.09 6.09 4.59
CA ASP A 155 15.08 5.29 5.28
C ASP A 155 15.08 3.82 4.87
N THR A 156 16.04 3.38 4.04
CA THR A 156 16.10 1.99 3.55
C THR A 156 17.22 1.18 4.18
N LYS A 157 17.00 -0.14 4.30
CA LYS A 157 18.00 -1.10 4.80
C LYS A 157 19.32 -1.08 4.01
N SER A 158 19.31 -0.64 2.76
CA SER A 158 20.50 -0.57 1.91
C SER A 158 21.38 0.64 2.20
N TYR A 159 20.88 1.64 2.93
CA TYR A 159 21.56 2.92 3.12
C TYR A 159 22.92 2.78 3.77
N ASP A 160 23.02 2.08 4.90
CA ASP A 160 24.26 1.95 5.66
C ASP A 160 25.35 1.25 4.83
N LEU A 161 24.97 0.22 4.08
CA LEU A 161 25.87 -0.48 3.16
C LEU A 161 26.33 0.43 2.01
N ALA A 162 25.43 1.26 1.47
CA ALA A 162 25.76 2.25 0.46
C ALA A 162 26.74 3.31 0.97
N GLN A 163 26.51 3.87 2.16
CA GLN A 163 27.39 4.87 2.77
C GLN A 163 28.78 4.29 3.06
N LYS A 164 28.84 3.06 3.60
CA LYS A 164 30.11 2.36 3.82
C LYS A 164 30.88 2.14 2.50
N ALA A 165 30.18 1.74 1.44
CA ALA A 165 30.79 1.57 0.13
C ALA A 165 31.31 2.89 -0.46
N ILE A 166 30.53 3.96 -0.36
CA ILE A 166 30.92 5.32 -0.78
C ILE A 166 32.21 5.76 -0.09
N ALA A 167 32.31 5.59 1.23
CA ALA A 167 33.49 5.96 2.00
C ALA A 167 34.73 5.22 1.48
N GLY A 168 34.65 3.90 1.32
CA GLY A 168 35.76 3.10 0.81
C GLY A 168 36.19 3.46 -0.62
N TRP A 169 35.25 3.77 -1.52
CA TRP A 169 35.58 4.18 -2.88
C TRP A 169 36.18 5.59 -2.96
N LYS A 170 35.75 6.52 -2.09
CA LYS A 170 36.33 7.86 -1.99
C LYS A 170 37.80 7.79 -1.55
N THR A 171 38.14 6.94 -0.58
CA THR A 171 39.54 6.72 -0.17
C THR A 171 40.38 6.20 -1.34
N LYS A 172 39.93 5.13 -2.02
CA LYS A 172 40.65 4.57 -3.18
C LYS A 172 40.85 5.59 -4.31
N LEU A 173 39.89 6.50 -4.51
CA LEU A 173 40.01 7.59 -5.49
C LEU A 173 41.06 8.64 -5.10
N GLN A 174 41.25 8.89 -3.80
CA GLN A 174 42.28 9.82 -3.31
C GLN A 174 43.66 9.21 -3.47
N ASP A 175 43.84 7.94 -3.14
CA ASP A 175 45.12 7.23 -3.26
C ASP A 175 45.60 7.20 -4.72
N ARG A 176 44.68 6.94 -5.66
CA ARG A 176 44.97 6.96 -7.11
C ARG A 176 45.36 8.34 -7.68
N LYS A 177 45.06 9.43 -6.98
CA LYS A 177 45.45 10.79 -7.41
C LYS A 177 46.82 11.21 -6.87
N LYS A 178 47.32 10.51 -5.85
CA LYS A 178 48.60 10.79 -5.18
C LYS A 178 49.77 9.99 -5.76
N ASN A 179 49.47 8.96 -6.55
CA ASN A 179 50.41 8.14 -7.30
C ASN A 179 50.36 8.53 -8.79
#